data_AF-A0A9N9PJC9-F1
#
_entry.id   AF-A0A9N9PJC9-F1
#
_cell.length_a   1.000
_cell.length_b   1.000
_cell.length_c   1.000
_cell.angle_alpha   90.00
_cell.angle_beta   90.00
_cell.angle_gamma   90.00
#
_symmetry.space_group_name_H-M   'P 1'
#
loop_
_entity.id
_entity.type
_entity.pdbx_description
1 polymer ?
#
loop_
_entity_poly.entity_id
_entity_poly.type
_entity_poly.pdbx_seq_one_letter_code
_entity_poly.pdbx_strand_id
1 'polypeptide(L)'
;KLKQAVEWPIKYRHTFERLGLKPPNGILMYGPPGCSKTTLAKVIASTSGATFLSINGAQLYSPYVGDSEQIIRSTFQRARSTSPSIIFFDEIDAIVGKRSLGSSGNSDSVQE
;
A
#
# COMPACT_ATOMS: atom_id res chain seq x y z
N LYS A 1 -3.71 -16.41 -7.57
CA LYS A 1 -4.25 -15.09 -8.02
C LYS A 1 -3.28 -13.95 -7.74
N LEU A 2 -2.80 -13.74 -6.50
CA LEU A 2 -1.84 -12.67 -6.15
C LEU A 2 -0.55 -12.70 -6.99
N LYS A 3 0.11 -13.86 -7.10
CA LYS A 3 1.31 -14.04 -7.93
C LYS A 3 1.09 -13.63 -9.39
N GLN A 4 -0.03 -14.03 -10.00
CA GLN A 4 -0.36 -13.67 -11.38
C GLN A 4 -0.59 -12.16 -11.55
N ALA A 5 -1.31 -11.54 -10.59
CA ALA A 5 -1.59 -10.11 -10.63
C ALA A 5 -0.33 -9.24 -10.54
N VAL A 6 0.72 -9.73 -9.87
CA VAL A 6 2.00 -9.01 -9.73
C VAL A 6 3.01 -9.40 -10.82
N GLU A 7 3.17 -10.70 -11.09
CA GLU A 7 4.21 -11.22 -12.00
C GLU A 7 3.84 -11.03 -13.48
N TRP A 8 2.56 -11.16 -13.85
CA TRP A 8 2.16 -11.10 -15.27
C TRP A 8 2.34 -9.71 -15.90
N PRO A 9 2.01 -8.59 -15.23
CA PRO A 9 2.29 -7.26 -15.77
C PRO A 9 3.78 -7.00 -16.01
N ILE A 10 4.65 -7.57 -15.16
CA ILE A 10 6.10 -7.42 -15.25
C ILE A 10 6.65 -8.30 -16.40
N LYS A 11 6.20 -9.56 -16.48
CA LYS A 11 6.73 -10.56 -17.41
C LYS A 11 6.14 -10.48 -18.82
N TYR A 12 4.88 -10.08 -18.95
CA TYR A 12 4.11 -10.12 -20.20
C TYR A 12 3.59 -8.75 -20.64
N ARG A 13 4.35 -7.68 -20.39
CA ARG A 13 3.95 -6.30 -20.71
C ARG A 13 3.45 -6.13 -22.16
N HIS A 14 4.19 -6.66 -23.14
CA HIS A 14 3.83 -6.58 -24.57
C HIS A 14 2.52 -7.30 -24.91
N THR A 15 2.17 -8.36 -24.18
CA THR A 15 0.89 -9.06 -24.36
C THR A 15 -0.27 -8.24 -23.83
N PHE A 16 -0.09 -7.55 -22.69
CA PHE A 16 -1.09 -6.63 -22.15
C PHE A 16 -1.33 -5.44 -23.08
N GLU A 17 -0.27 -4.86 -23.63
CA GLU A 17 -0.35 -3.74 -24.59
C GLU A 17 -1.07 -4.18 -25.88
N ARG A 18 -0.71 -5.35 -26.45
CA ARG A 18 -1.35 -5.88 -27.67
C ARG A 18 -2.84 -6.19 -27.48
N LEU A 19 -3.23 -6.66 -26.30
CA LEU A 19 -4.62 -7.00 -25.98
C LEU A 19 -5.42 -5.80 -25.45
N GLY A 20 -4.79 -4.63 -25.28
CA GLY A 20 -5.43 -3.45 -24.67
C GLY A 20 -5.84 -3.66 -23.21
N LEU A 21 -5.24 -4.63 -22.52
CA LEU A 21 -5.58 -4.96 -21.14
C LEU A 21 -4.82 -4.03 -20.18
N LYS A 22 -5.55 -3.44 -19.23
CA LYS A 22 -4.93 -2.68 -18.14
C LYS A 22 -4.53 -3.65 -17.02
N PRO A 23 -3.26 -3.62 -16.55
CA PRO A 23 -2.87 -4.41 -15.40
C PRO A 23 -3.64 -3.97 -14.14
N PRO A 24 -3.84 -4.86 -13.17
CA PRO A 24 -4.46 -4.49 -11.90
C PRO A 24 -3.57 -3.50 -11.14
N ASN A 25 -4.13 -2.35 -10.75
CA ASN A 25 -3.38 -1.24 -10.13
C ASN A 25 -3.24 -1.34 -8.61
N GLY A 26 -3.86 -2.31 -7.96
CA GLY A 26 -3.83 -2.45 -6.50
C GLY A 26 -4.46 -3.74 -6.03
N ILE A 27 -3.94 -4.28 -4.92
CA ILE A 27 -4.42 -5.51 -4.32
C ILE A 27 -4.55 -5.29 -2.82
N LEU A 28 -5.77 -5.47 -2.30
CA LEU A 28 -6.04 -5.44 -0.88
C LEU A 28 -6.02 -6.87 -0.32
N MET A 29 -5.14 -7.13 0.64
CA MET A 29 -5.10 -8.39 1.38
C MET A 29 -5.80 -8.19 2.73
N TYR A 30 -6.92 -8.87 2.92
CA TYR A 30 -7.68 -8.85 4.17
C TYR A 30 -7.84 -10.26 4.73
N GLY A 31 -8.01 -10.36 6.05
CA GLY A 31 -8.24 -11.64 6.74
C GLY A 31 -7.84 -11.55 8.22
N PRO A 32 -8.09 -12.61 9.00
CA PRO A 32 -7.73 -12.67 10.42
C PRO A 32 -6.25 -12.36 10.70
N PRO A 33 -5.90 -11.88 11.91
CA PRO A 33 -4.50 -11.76 12.31
C PRO A 33 -3.82 -13.13 12.27
N GLY A 34 -2.51 -13.16 11.98
CA GLY A 34 -1.73 -14.40 11.91
C GLY A 34 -1.70 -15.11 10.54
N CYS A 35 -2.42 -14.65 9.52
CA CYS A 35 -2.38 -15.24 8.17
C CYS A 35 -1.17 -14.82 7.30
N SER A 36 -0.07 -14.36 7.90
CA SER A 36 1.18 -14.02 7.20
C SER A 36 1.06 -13.06 6.00
N LYS A 37 0.06 -12.18 5.99
CA LYS A 37 -0.22 -11.23 4.88
C LYS A 37 0.99 -10.35 4.56
N THR A 38 1.60 -9.77 5.60
CA THR A 38 2.82 -8.96 5.51
C THR A 38 4.00 -9.76 4.94
N THR A 39 4.19 -10.99 5.41
CA THR A 39 5.28 -11.87 4.94
C THR A 39 5.05 -12.28 3.48
N LEU A 40 3.82 -12.60 3.10
CA LEU A 40 3.47 -12.97 1.73
C LEU A 40 3.76 -11.82 0.75
N ALA A 41 3.42 -10.58 1.13
CA ALA A 41 3.71 -9.40 0.32
C ALA A 41 5.21 -9.24 0.05
N LYS A 42 6.03 -9.37 1.10
CA LYS A 42 7.50 -9.30 1.02
C LYS A 42 8.06 -10.39 0.10
N VAL A 43 7.63 -11.65 0.30
CA VAL A 43 8.10 -12.79 -0.50
C VAL A 43 7.75 -12.62 -1.98
N ILE A 44 6.55 -12.14 -2.29
CA ILE A 44 6.12 -11.93 -3.67
C ILE A 44 6.92 -10.82 -4.33
N ALA A 45 7.16 -9.72 -3.61
CA ALA A 45 8.00 -8.64 -4.13
C ALA A 45 9.42 -9.12 -4.44
N SER A 46 10.05 -9.84 -3.49
CA SER A 46 11.38 -10.43 -3.69
C SER A 46 11.41 -11.43 -4.86
N THR A 47 10.39 -12.26 -5.00
CA THR A 47 10.30 -13.25 -6.08
C THR A 47 10.05 -12.61 -7.45
N SER A 48 9.33 -11.48 -7.48
CA SER A 48 9.04 -10.74 -8.71
C SER A 48 10.21 -9.90 -9.24
N GLY A 49 11.27 -9.74 -8.45
CA GLY A 49 12.42 -8.89 -8.80
C GLY A 49 12.11 -7.39 -8.80
N ALA A 50 10.96 -6.98 -8.24
CA ALA A 50 10.58 -5.57 -8.13
C ALA A 50 11.11 -4.94 -6.84
N THR A 51 11.38 -3.63 -6.89
CA THR A 51 11.77 -2.87 -5.69
C THR A 51 10.62 -2.85 -4.68
N PHE A 52 10.84 -3.35 -3.47
CA PHE A 52 9.84 -3.34 -2.41
C PHE A 52 9.96 -2.10 -1.52
N LEU A 53 8.90 -1.29 -1.47
CA LEU A 53 8.80 -0.12 -0.61
C LEU A 53 7.66 -0.35 0.38
N SER A 54 7.96 -0.41 1.67
CA SER A 54 6.96 -0.65 2.73
C SER A 54 6.68 0.64 3.47
N ILE A 55 5.40 0.99 3.62
CA ILE A 55 4.90 2.04 4.50
C ILE A 55 4.01 1.36 5.53
N ASN A 56 4.31 1.54 6.82
CA ASN A 56 3.44 1.06 7.89
C ASN A 56 2.47 2.18 8.30
N GLY A 57 1.21 1.84 8.56
CA GLY A 57 0.18 2.79 8.91
C GLY A 57 0.47 3.60 10.18
N ALA A 58 1.10 2.99 11.18
CA ALA A 58 1.56 3.66 12.39
C ALA A 58 2.64 4.72 12.10
N GLN A 59 3.49 4.55 11.07
CA GLN A 59 4.48 5.56 10.70
C GLN A 59 3.87 6.82 10.08
N LEU A 60 2.65 6.71 9.55
CA LEU A 60 1.91 7.85 9.03
C LEU A 60 1.14 8.61 10.13
N TYR A 61 1.17 8.12 11.37
CA TYR A 61 0.61 8.82 12.53
C TYR A 61 1.70 9.66 13.20
N SER A 62 1.96 10.86 12.68
CA SER A 62 2.81 11.87 13.32
C SER A 62 1.93 12.95 13.95
N PRO A 63 2.26 13.47 15.16
CA PRO A 63 1.58 14.63 15.73
C PRO A 63 1.82 15.92 14.93
N TYR A 64 2.78 15.91 14.00
CA TYR A 64 3.10 17.05 13.14
C TYR A 64 2.34 16.98 11.82
N VAL A 65 1.52 18.01 11.58
CA VAL A 65 0.73 18.16 10.35
C VAL A 65 1.67 18.31 9.15
N GLY A 66 1.58 17.37 8.20
CA GLY A 66 2.32 17.41 6.92
C GLY A 66 3.45 16.39 6.78
N ASP A 67 3.97 15.84 7.88
CA ASP A 67 5.04 14.82 7.83
C ASP A 67 4.59 13.56 7.09
N SER A 68 3.37 13.10 7.35
CA SER A 68 2.79 11.91 6.74
C SER A 68 2.64 12.06 5.21
N GLU A 69 2.24 13.24 4.74
CA GLU A 69 2.12 13.54 3.30
C GLU A 69 3.49 13.57 2.64
N GLN A 70 4.50 14.14 3.30
CA GLN A 70 5.87 14.18 2.78
C GLN A 70 6.44 12.77 2.63
N ILE A 71 6.21 11.88 3.60
CA ILE A 71 6.62 10.47 3.54
C ILE A 71 5.94 9.76 2.37
N ILE A 72 4.62 9.92 2.21
CA ILE A 72 3.88 9.33 1.09
C ILE A 72 4.43 9.85 -0.24
N ARG A 73 4.53 11.18 -0.40
CA ARG A 73 4.99 11.82 -1.63
C ARG A 73 6.40 11.40 -2.03
N SER A 74 7.33 11.39 -1.08
CA SER A 74 8.71 10.96 -1.30
C SER A 74 8.79 9.46 -1.65
N THR A 75 7.97 8.62 -1.02
CA THR A 75 7.92 7.19 -1.34
C THR A 75 7.40 6.94 -2.75
N PHE A 76 6.34 7.64 -3.19
CA PHE A 76 5.86 7.53 -4.57
C PHE A 76 6.85 8.11 -5.60
N GLN A 77 7.62 9.14 -5.22
CA GLN A 77 8.68 9.67 -6.08
C GLN A 77 9.82 8.65 -6.24
N ARG A 78 10.23 8.00 -5.15
CA ARG A 78 11.21 6.92 -5.17
C ARG A 78 10.71 5.71 -5.95
N ALA A 79 9.44 5.33 -5.78
CA ALA A 79 8.82 4.23 -6.51
C ALA A 79 8.87 4.45 -8.03
N ARG A 80 8.66 5.70 -8.48
CA ARG A 80 8.74 6.08 -9.90
C ARG A 80 10.17 6.01 -10.45
N SER A 81 11.19 6.38 -9.65
CA SER A 81 12.58 6.28 -10.10
C SER A 81 13.13 4.85 -10.07
N THR A 82 12.60 3.98 -9.21
CA THR A 82 13.03 2.57 -9.08
C THR A 82 12.07 1.58 -9.74
N SER A 83 11.39 1.97 -10.81
CA SER A 83 10.47 1.10 -11.56
C SER A 83 11.22 -0.09 -12.19
N PRO A 84 10.73 -1.34 -12.09
CA PRO A 84 9.45 -1.78 -11.50
C PRO A 84 9.50 -1.82 -9.95
N SER A 85 8.47 -1.27 -9.31
CA SER A 85 8.39 -1.17 -7.85
C SER A 85 7.01 -1.57 -7.32
N ILE A 86 6.97 -2.07 -6.08
CA ILE A 86 5.78 -2.45 -5.35
C ILE A 86 5.76 -1.63 -4.06
N ILE A 87 4.70 -0.84 -3.88
CA ILE A 87 4.44 -0.11 -2.64
C ILE A 87 3.49 -0.97 -1.80
N PHE A 88 3.92 -1.34 -0.61
CA PHE A 88 3.15 -2.10 0.35
C PHE A 88 2.73 -1.21 1.51
N PHE A 89 1.41 -1.13 1.74
CA PHE A 89 0.83 -0.46 2.89
C PHE A 89 0.44 -1.52 3.91
N ASP A 90 1.13 -1.54 5.04
CA ASP A 90 0.79 -2.40 6.18
C ASP A 90 -0.08 -1.63 7.18
N GLU A 91 -0.97 -2.33 7.88
CA GLU A 91 -1.84 -1.73 8.93
C GLU A 91 -2.58 -0.47 8.44
N ILE A 92 -3.04 -0.48 7.18
CA ILE A 92 -3.76 0.67 6.59
C ILE A 92 -5.08 0.95 7.32
N ASP A 93 -5.65 -0.06 7.97
CA ASP A 93 -6.81 0.06 8.84
C ASP A 93 -6.56 0.97 10.05
N ALA A 94 -5.32 1.14 10.50
CA ALA A 94 -4.99 2.11 11.55
C ALA A 94 -5.13 3.58 11.08
N ILE A 95 -4.97 3.85 9.77
CA ILE A 95 -5.11 5.19 9.19
C ILE A 95 -6.53 5.43 8.69
N VAL A 96 -7.17 4.38 8.18
CA VAL A 96 -8.55 4.43 7.68
C VAL A 96 -9.48 4.42 8.89
N GLY A 97 -9.52 5.53 9.61
CA GLY A 97 -10.56 5.79 10.59
C GLY A 97 -11.92 5.58 9.92
N LYS A 98 -12.85 4.92 10.63
CA LYS A 98 -14.25 4.89 10.20
C LYS A 98 -14.64 6.34 9.90
N ARG A 99 -14.95 6.67 8.64
CA ARG A 99 -15.66 7.92 8.35
C ARG A 99 -16.89 7.88 9.22
N SER A 100 -16.90 8.65 10.32
CA SER A 100 -18.13 9.06 10.96
C SER A 100 -18.84 9.91 9.93
N LEU A 101 -19.68 9.27 9.12
CA LEU A 101 -20.59 9.95 8.22
C LEU A 101 -21.65 10.58 9.11
N GLY A 102 -21.31 11.72 9.72
CA GLY A 102 -22.20 12.49 10.59
C GLY A 102 -21.75 12.53 12.05
N SER A 103 -20.80 13.40 12.39
CA SER A 103 -21.00 14.33 13.49
C SER A 103 -19.93 15.42 13.42
N SER A 104 -20.33 16.58 12.91
CA SER A 104 -19.74 17.84 13.33
C SER A 104 -19.99 17.97 14.84
N GLY A 105 -18.96 17.77 15.66
CA GLY A 105 -19.09 17.84 17.10
C GLY A 105 -17.76 17.69 17.80
N ASN A 106 -17.15 18.83 18.11
CA ASN A 106 -16.06 19.04 19.04
C ASN A 106 -16.15 18.14 20.30
N SER A 107 -15.10 17.37 20.60
CA SER A 107 -14.80 16.92 21.96
C SER A 107 -13.34 16.49 22.06
N ASP A 108 -12.48 17.47 22.34
CA ASP A 108 -11.34 17.25 23.23
C ASP A 108 -11.87 16.63 24.53
N SER A 109 -11.42 15.43 24.86
CA SER A 109 -11.45 14.94 26.22
C SER A 109 -10.28 14.01 26.47
N VAL A 110 -9.31 14.58 27.18
CA VAL A 110 -8.27 13.95 28.00
C VAL A 110 -8.83 12.71 28.70
N GLN A 111 -8.06 11.61 28.70
CA GLN A 111 -8.29 10.48 29.60
C GLN A 111 -7.00 10.13 30.33
N GLU A 112 -7.12 10.10 31.66
CA GLU A 112 -6.17 9.62 32.67
C GLU A 112 -5.69 8.18 32.46
#